data_AF-A0A956FC73-F1
#
_entry.id   AF-A0A956FC73-F1
#
_cell.length_a   1.000
_cell.length_b   1.000
_cell.length_c   1.000
_cell.angle_alpha   90.00
_cell.angle_beta   90.00
_cell.angle_gamma   90.00
#
_symmetry.space_group_name_H-M   'P 1'
#
loop_
_entity.id
_entity.type
_entity.pdbx_description
1 polymer ?
#
loop_
_entity_poly.entity_id
_entity_poly.type
_entity_poly.pdbx_seq_one_letter_code
_entity_poly.pdbx_strand_id
1 'polypeptide(L)'
;MSPCDEDRPCEGRAQVCDLETLECVAAEVDTSSTLDPAPASFADQVIPFFRGEVCLPHEAQSGAPLPILMRPCLHPCIAASSYEFRHTFSCVGSRCDALALMWVSGSGSACPPDAFGQFDATQCQYATEVEFTIDTNTSNGPISGTMEVEVPFLSNADMATIAANADDATIRQLVDQYPEDAGRIPDGRPVSLLASNPAPPASCRDGACPCYPIGL
;
A
#
# COMPACT_ATOMS: atom_id res chain seq x y z
N MET A 1 6.61 31.55 -11.93
CA MET A 1 6.75 31.42 -10.47
C MET A 1 7.51 30.13 -10.24
N SER A 2 8.63 30.17 -9.52
CA SER A 2 9.32 28.94 -9.09
C SER A 2 8.33 28.02 -8.36
N PRO A 3 8.35 26.69 -8.47
CA PRO A 3 7.53 25.76 -7.67
C PRO A 3 8.02 25.55 -6.22
N CYS A 4 9.29 25.80 -5.90
CA CYS A 4 9.82 25.83 -4.52
C CYS A 4 11.08 26.71 -4.39
N ASP A 5 11.51 26.97 -3.15
CA ASP A 5 12.80 27.57 -2.78
C ASP A 5 13.08 27.37 -1.27
N GLU A 6 14.14 28.00 -0.73
CA GLU A 6 14.51 27.92 0.70
C GLU A 6 13.39 28.41 1.65
N ASP A 7 12.57 29.37 1.21
CA ASP A 7 11.48 29.96 1.99
C ASP A 7 10.12 29.34 1.61
N ARG A 8 10.08 28.48 0.59
CA ARG A 8 8.87 27.87 0.08
C ARG A 8 9.01 26.36 -0.11
N PRO A 9 8.61 25.58 0.92
CA PRO A 9 8.74 24.12 0.87
C PRO A 9 7.80 23.51 -0.18
N CYS A 10 8.13 22.30 -0.60
CA CYS A 10 7.26 21.48 -1.44
C CYS A 10 6.03 21.01 -0.67
N GLU A 11 4.90 20.95 -1.35
CA GLU A 11 3.61 20.54 -0.75
C GLU A 11 3.32 19.04 -0.93
N GLY A 12 4.02 18.35 -1.85
CA GLY A 12 3.85 16.93 -2.08
C GLY A 12 4.53 16.05 -1.03
N ARG A 13 4.01 14.84 -0.84
CA ARG A 13 4.50 13.86 0.13
C ARG A 13 5.96 13.51 -0.14
N ALA A 14 6.79 13.58 0.92
CA ALA A 14 8.23 13.35 0.87
C ALA A 14 8.94 14.03 -0.32
N GLN A 15 8.54 15.25 -0.70
CA GLN A 15 9.23 16.03 -1.72
C GLN A 15 10.27 16.97 -1.10
N VAL A 16 11.39 17.15 -1.80
CA VAL A 16 12.43 18.13 -1.50
C VAL A 16 12.57 19.11 -2.65
N CYS A 17 12.99 20.34 -2.34
CA CYS A 17 13.29 21.31 -3.38
C CYS A 17 14.67 21.04 -3.95
N ASP A 18 14.75 20.74 -5.25
CA ASP A 18 16.00 20.78 -5.99
C ASP A 18 16.37 22.27 -6.19
N LEU A 19 17.38 22.75 -5.48
CA LEU A 19 17.78 24.15 -5.51
C LEU A 19 18.46 24.58 -6.82
N GLU A 20 18.86 23.64 -7.67
CA GLU A 20 19.45 23.95 -8.98
C GLU A 20 18.36 24.21 -10.03
N THR A 21 17.31 23.38 -10.04
CA THR A 21 16.18 23.48 -10.98
C THR A 21 15.00 24.29 -10.42
N LEU A 22 15.00 24.49 -9.11
CA LEU A 22 13.90 25.01 -8.30
C LEU A 22 12.62 24.18 -8.43
N GLU A 23 12.75 22.88 -8.69
CA GLU A 23 11.65 21.93 -8.83
C GLU A 23 11.45 21.08 -7.58
N CYS A 24 10.19 20.74 -7.30
CA CYS A 24 9.87 19.77 -6.26
C CYS A 24 10.06 18.37 -6.82
N VAL A 25 11.04 17.66 -6.27
CA VAL A 25 11.35 16.28 -6.64
C VAL A 25 11.10 15.36 -5.46
N ALA A 26 10.81 14.09 -5.73
CA ALA A 26 10.72 13.08 -4.68
C ALA A 26 12.06 13.02 -3.92
N ALA A 27 12.01 12.95 -2.59
CA ALA A 27 13.19 12.69 -1.79
C ALA A 27 13.80 11.34 -2.17
N GLU A 28 15.13 11.29 -2.23
CA GLU A 28 15.86 10.04 -2.44
C GLU A 28 15.79 9.19 -1.16
N VAL A 29 14.74 8.38 -1.06
CA VAL A 29 14.54 7.38 -0.01
C VAL A 29 14.71 6.00 -0.65
N ASP A 30 15.49 5.13 -0.02
CA ASP A 30 15.64 3.75 -0.50
C ASP A 30 14.35 2.97 -0.24
N THR A 31 13.65 2.63 -1.33
CA THR A 31 12.44 1.82 -1.34
C THR A 31 12.65 0.50 -2.07
N SER A 32 13.90 0.08 -2.28
CA SER A 32 14.24 -1.18 -2.96
C SER A 32 14.16 -2.41 -2.04
N SER A 33 14.15 -2.18 -0.72
CA SER A 33 14.00 -3.23 0.30
C SER A 33 13.31 -2.70 1.55
N THR A 34 12.53 -3.56 2.21
CA THR A 34 11.90 -3.24 3.50
C THR A 34 12.85 -3.50 4.67
N LEU A 35 13.97 -4.18 4.43
CA LEU A 35 15.07 -4.40 5.37
C LEU A 35 16.34 -4.82 4.61
N ASP A 36 17.41 -4.02 4.66
CA ASP A 36 18.68 -4.31 3.97
C ASP A 36 19.90 -4.37 4.92
N PRO A 37 20.67 -5.48 4.94
CA PRO A 37 20.36 -6.78 4.34
C PRO A 37 19.36 -7.58 5.18
N ALA A 38 18.68 -8.53 4.56
CA ALA A 38 17.93 -9.54 5.28
C ALA A 38 18.82 -10.28 6.30
N PRO A 39 18.42 -10.41 7.58
CA PRO A 39 19.14 -11.23 8.54
C PRO A 39 19.20 -12.69 8.08
N ALA A 40 20.34 -13.35 8.36
CA ALA A 40 20.57 -14.75 8.00
C ALA A 40 19.53 -15.71 8.58
N SER A 41 18.91 -15.36 9.72
CA SER A 41 17.77 -16.06 10.28
C SER A 41 16.91 -15.11 11.09
N PHE A 42 15.60 -15.31 11.07
CA PHE A 42 14.63 -14.53 11.82
C PHE A 42 13.42 -15.39 12.20
N ALA A 43 12.73 -15.01 13.27
CA ALA A 43 11.54 -15.67 13.75
C ALA A 43 10.49 -14.62 14.10
N ASP A 44 9.23 -14.92 13.77
CA ASP A 44 8.06 -14.06 14.03
C ASP A 44 8.26 -12.59 13.62
N GLN A 45 9.01 -12.38 12.53
CA GLN A 45 9.28 -11.06 12.00
C GLN A 45 8.02 -10.53 11.32
N VAL A 46 7.70 -9.26 11.59
CA VAL A 46 6.69 -8.52 10.85
C VAL A 46 7.27 -8.12 9.49
N ILE A 47 6.59 -8.53 8.42
CA ILE A 47 7.02 -8.38 7.03
C ILE A 47 5.90 -7.66 6.27
N PRO A 48 6.11 -6.40 5.86
CA PRO A 48 5.10 -5.63 5.14
C PRO A 48 4.86 -6.18 3.73
N PHE A 49 3.75 -5.77 3.12
CA PHE A 49 3.56 -5.94 1.68
C PHE A 49 4.60 -5.10 0.91
N PHE A 50 5.70 -5.73 0.51
CA PHE A 50 6.67 -5.08 -0.36
C PHE A 50 6.19 -5.06 -1.81
N ARG A 51 5.76 -6.22 -2.32
CA ARG A 51 5.30 -6.41 -3.69
C ARG A 51 4.30 -7.55 -3.77
N GLY A 52 3.53 -7.60 -4.85
CA GLY A 52 2.62 -8.71 -5.12
C GLY A 52 1.46 -8.31 -6.02
N GLU A 53 0.29 -8.86 -5.77
CA GLU A 53 -0.94 -8.54 -6.52
C GLU A 53 -2.01 -7.97 -5.60
N VAL A 54 -2.76 -7.01 -6.12
CA VAL A 54 -3.95 -6.46 -5.48
C VAL A 54 -5.12 -6.52 -6.46
N CYS A 55 -6.22 -7.14 -6.04
CA CYS A 55 -7.43 -7.26 -6.84
C CYS A 55 -8.55 -6.43 -6.22
N LEU A 56 -9.16 -5.57 -7.03
CA LEU A 56 -10.32 -4.75 -6.66
C LEU A 56 -11.09 -4.31 -7.91
N PRO A 57 -12.38 -3.96 -7.80
CA PRO A 57 -13.10 -3.33 -8.89
C PRO A 57 -12.71 -1.85 -9.03
N HIS A 58 -12.60 -1.32 -10.25
CA HIS A 58 -12.43 0.13 -10.48
C HIS A 58 -13.74 0.90 -10.56
N GLU A 59 -14.87 0.21 -10.53
CA GLU A 59 -16.19 0.82 -10.43
C GLU A 59 -16.97 0.06 -9.36
N ALA A 60 -17.46 0.78 -8.36
CA ALA A 60 -18.35 0.23 -7.35
C ALA A 60 -19.50 1.19 -7.07
N GLN A 61 -20.66 0.63 -6.75
CA GLN A 61 -21.82 1.39 -6.36
C GLN A 61 -21.52 2.18 -5.07
N SER A 62 -21.83 3.48 -5.08
CA SER A 62 -21.71 4.36 -3.91
C SER A 62 -22.43 3.77 -2.69
N GLY A 63 -21.73 3.67 -1.56
CA GLY A 63 -22.24 3.12 -0.30
C GLY A 63 -22.16 1.59 -0.18
N ALA A 64 -21.74 0.89 -1.23
CA ALA A 64 -21.44 -0.53 -1.15
C ALA A 64 -20.00 -0.75 -0.62
N PRO A 65 -19.75 -1.74 0.24
CA PRO A 65 -18.39 -2.10 0.65
C PRO A 65 -17.52 -2.44 -0.55
N LEU A 66 -16.31 -1.88 -0.61
CA LEU A 66 -15.34 -2.14 -1.66
C LEU A 66 -14.49 -3.37 -1.29
N PRO A 67 -14.62 -4.52 -1.97
CA PRO A 67 -13.78 -5.67 -1.72
C PRO A 67 -12.36 -5.44 -2.24
N ILE A 68 -11.36 -5.85 -1.45
CA ILE A 68 -9.96 -5.84 -1.82
C ILE A 68 -9.37 -7.20 -1.44
N LEU A 69 -8.68 -7.81 -2.40
CA LEU A 69 -7.86 -9.01 -2.19
C LEU A 69 -6.40 -8.64 -2.41
N MET A 70 -5.55 -8.92 -1.43
CA MET A 70 -4.10 -8.72 -1.50
C MET A 70 -3.39 -10.07 -1.45
N ARG A 71 -2.39 -10.24 -2.32
CA ARG A 71 -1.53 -11.42 -2.40
C ARG A 71 -0.07 -10.98 -2.38
N PRO A 72 0.60 -10.98 -1.22
CA PRO A 72 2.00 -10.61 -1.17
C PRO A 72 2.82 -11.65 -1.92
N CYS A 73 3.79 -11.18 -2.70
CA CYS A 73 4.86 -12.03 -3.21
C CYS A 73 5.97 -12.10 -2.15
N LEU A 74 6.10 -13.27 -1.53
CA LEU A 74 7.14 -13.54 -0.55
C LEU A 74 8.26 -14.39 -1.17
N HIS A 75 9.49 -14.18 -0.70
CA HIS A 75 10.61 -15.03 -1.10
C HIS A 75 10.42 -16.45 -0.53
N PRO A 76 10.76 -17.53 -1.26
CA PRO A 76 10.56 -18.92 -0.81
C PRO A 76 11.20 -19.32 0.52
N CYS A 77 12.17 -18.55 1.00
CA CYS A 77 12.81 -18.78 2.30
C CYS A 77 11.95 -18.32 3.49
N ILE A 78 10.90 -17.54 3.23
CA ILE A 78 10.02 -16.95 4.24
C ILE A 78 8.80 -17.86 4.42
N ALA A 79 8.68 -18.45 5.60
CA ALA A 79 7.47 -19.16 6.01
C ALA A 79 6.55 -18.21 6.77
N ALA A 80 5.48 -17.75 6.12
CA ALA A 80 4.43 -16.95 6.76
C ALA A 80 3.61 -17.83 7.74
N SER A 81 3.45 -17.35 8.97
CA SER A 81 2.70 -18.03 10.04
C SER A 81 1.31 -17.41 10.27
N SER A 82 1.20 -16.09 10.11
CA SER A 82 -0.06 -15.35 10.21
C SER A 82 -0.02 -14.12 9.32
N TYR A 83 -1.17 -13.50 9.14
CA TYR A 83 -1.30 -12.22 8.47
C TYR A 83 -2.25 -11.32 9.25
N GLU A 84 -2.08 -10.03 9.04
CA GLU A 84 -2.99 -8.99 9.50
C GLU A 84 -3.11 -7.93 8.40
N PHE A 85 -4.19 -7.16 8.47
CA PHE A 85 -4.44 -6.06 7.55
C PHE A 85 -5.06 -4.89 8.30
N ARG A 86 -4.86 -3.70 7.75
CA ARG A 86 -5.53 -2.48 8.17
C ARG A 86 -5.85 -1.65 6.95
N HIS A 87 -6.88 -0.83 7.06
CA HIS A 87 -7.11 0.23 6.11
C HIS A 87 -7.54 1.50 6.85
N THR A 88 -7.26 2.64 6.26
CA THR A 88 -7.77 3.95 6.68
C THR A 88 -8.04 4.76 5.42
N PHE A 89 -8.98 5.68 5.49
CA PHE A 89 -9.21 6.61 4.39
C PHE A 89 -9.58 7.99 4.91
N SER A 90 -9.39 9.00 4.07
CA SER A 90 -9.86 10.36 4.29
C SER A 90 -10.42 10.92 3.01
N CYS A 91 -11.44 11.76 3.11
CA CYS A 91 -12.08 12.38 1.94
C CYS A 91 -12.04 13.90 2.02
N VAL A 92 -11.72 14.53 0.89
CA VAL A 92 -11.84 15.97 0.67
C VAL A 92 -12.76 16.18 -0.53
N GLY A 93 -13.98 16.67 -0.25
CA GLY A 93 -15.02 16.79 -1.27
C GLY A 93 -15.43 15.42 -1.81
N SER A 94 -15.29 15.22 -3.12
CA SER A 94 -15.61 13.96 -3.81
C SER A 94 -14.40 13.05 -4.05
N ARG A 95 -13.22 13.40 -3.52
CA ARG A 95 -12.01 12.57 -3.62
C ARG A 95 -11.70 11.99 -2.25
N CYS A 96 -11.43 10.69 -2.21
CA CYS A 96 -10.94 10.01 -1.04
C CYS A 96 -9.60 9.35 -1.35
N ASP A 97 -8.70 9.38 -0.38
CA ASP A 97 -7.42 8.69 -0.42
C ASP A 97 -7.48 7.63 0.67
N ALA A 98 -7.20 6.38 0.29
CA ALA A 98 -7.29 5.21 1.15
C ALA A 98 -5.95 4.48 1.16
N LEU A 99 -5.52 4.08 2.35
CA LEU A 99 -4.35 3.25 2.55
C LEU A 99 -4.81 1.81 2.82
N ALA A 100 -4.31 0.87 2.04
CA ALA A 100 -4.49 -0.56 2.21
C ALA A 100 -3.16 -1.16 2.72
N LEU A 101 -3.16 -1.58 3.97
CA LEU A 101 -1.99 -2.13 4.64
C LEU A 101 -2.20 -3.61 4.89
N MET A 102 -1.19 -4.42 4.60
CA MET A 102 -1.11 -5.77 5.11
C MET A 102 0.31 -6.12 5.48
N TRP A 103 0.44 -7.06 6.40
CA TRP A 103 1.71 -7.67 6.75
C TRP A 103 1.50 -9.13 7.09
N VAL A 104 2.59 -9.88 6.96
CA VAL A 104 2.67 -11.24 7.46
C VAL A 104 3.63 -11.29 8.63
N SER A 105 3.35 -12.15 9.59
CA SER A 105 4.37 -12.61 10.54
C SER A 105 5.03 -13.82 9.93
N GLY A 106 6.35 -13.85 9.87
CA GLY A 106 7.08 -14.90 9.18
C GLY A 106 8.42 -15.25 9.82
N SER A 107 8.87 -16.46 9.54
CA SER A 107 10.18 -16.97 9.97
C SER A 107 10.98 -17.45 8.77
N GLY A 108 12.30 -17.39 8.85
CA GLY A 108 13.18 -17.78 7.76
C GLY A 108 14.59 -18.08 8.23
N SER A 109 15.31 -18.87 7.44
CA SER A 109 16.71 -19.21 7.68
C SER A 109 17.46 -19.32 6.37
N ALA A 110 18.71 -18.87 6.34
CA ALA A 110 19.54 -18.81 5.14
C ALA A 110 18.85 -18.06 3.98
N CYS A 111 18.11 -17.00 4.30
CA CYS A 111 17.52 -16.13 3.29
C CYS A 111 18.60 -15.32 2.56
N PRO A 112 18.45 -15.10 1.23
CA PRO A 112 19.34 -14.21 0.52
C PRO A 112 19.14 -12.75 1.02
N PRO A 113 20.15 -11.87 0.83
CA PRO A 113 20.09 -10.50 1.35
C PRO A 113 18.88 -9.68 0.88
N ASP A 114 18.36 -10.00 -0.31
CA ASP A 114 17.25 -9.34 -0.99
C ASP A 114 15.87 -9.97 -0.68
N ALA A 115 15.78 -10.94 0.25
CA ALA A 115 14.52 -11.62 0.56
C ALA A 115 13.39 -10.69 1.05
N PHE A 116 13.74 -9.50 1.55
CA PHE A 116 12.81 -8.44 1.96
C PHE A 116 12.70 -7.29 0.95
N GLY A 117 13.20 -7.45 -0.27
CA GLY A 117 13.21 -6.38 -1.28
C GLY A 117 12.97 -6.87 -2.70
N GLN A 118 13.61 -6.22 -3.66
CA GLN A 118 13.50 -6.52 -5.09
C GLN A 118 14.30 -7.77 -5.50
N PHE A 119 13.91 -8.95 -5.00
CA PHE A 119 14.44 -10.24 -5.49
C PHE A 119 13.83 -10.64 -6.84
N ASP A 120 14.31 -11.69 -7.50
CA ASP A 120 13.76 -12.16 -8.78
C ASP A 120 12.26 -12.48 -8.65
N ALA A 121 11.41 -11.79 -9.43
CA ALA A 121 9.95 -11.96 -9.41
C ALA A 121 9.50 -13.38 -9.79
N THR A 122 10.32 -14.14 -10.51
CA THR A 122 10.02 -15.55 -10.82
C THR A 122 10.03 -16.46 -9.59
N GLN A 123 10.63 -16.01 -8.49
CA GLN A 123 10.66 -16.73 -7.22
C GLN A 123 9.45 -16.41 -6.33
N CYS A 124 8.55 -15.52 -6.76
CA CYS A 124 7.39 -15.10 -5.98
C CYS A 124 6.51 -16.27 -5.52
N GLN A 125 6.27 -16.36 -4.22
CA GLN A 125 5.24 -17.21 -3.65
C GLN A 125 4.02 -16.39 -3.24
N TYR A 126 2.88 -16.68 -3.86
CA TYR A 126 1.58 -16.09 -3.57
C TYR A 126 0.71 -17.02 -2.72
N ALA A 127 1.31 -17.63 -1.69
CA ALA A 127 0.63 -18.61 -0.84
C ALA A 127 -0.29 -17.97 0.21
N THR A 128 -0.14 -16.67 0.45
CA THR A 128 -0.98 -15.91 1.37
C THR A 128 -1.98 -15.07 0.56
N GLU A 129 -3.25 -15.17 0.93
CA GLU A 129 -4.32 -14.35 0.38
C GLU A 129 -5.05 -13.66 1.52
N VAL A 130 -5.15 -12.33 1.45
CA VAL A 130 -5.83 -11.51 2.46
C VAL A 130 -6.94 -10.75 1.79
N GLU A 131 -8.17 -10.98 2.21
CA GLU A 131 -9.33 -10.29 1.70
C GLU A 131 -9.98 -9.46 2.80
N PHE A 132 -10.31 -8.22 2.48
CA PHE A 132 -11.05 -7.34 3.36
C PHE A 132 -11.95 -6.42 2.53
N THR A 133 -12.75 -5.63 3.23
CA THR A 133 -13.60 -4.61 2.60
C THR A 133 -13.29 -3.25 3.21
N ILE A 134 -13.31 -2.22 2.36
CA ILE A 134 -13.35 -0.83 2.81
C ILE A 134 -14.82 -0.40 2.83
N ASP A 135 -15.30 0.07 3.98
CA ASP A 135 -16.63 0.66 4.07
C ASP A 135 -16.63 2.02 3.36
N THR A 136 -17.47 2.17 2.34
CA THR A 136 -17.60 3.41 1.58
C THR A 136 -18.73 4.30 2.12
N ASN A 137 -19.26 4.01 3.31
CA ASN A 137 -20.15 4.88 4.05
C ASN A 137 -19.39 5.71 5.08
N THR A 138 -19.68 7.00 5.12
CA THR A 138 -19.18 7.92 6.15
C THR A 138 -20.31 8.34 7.08
N SER A 139 -19.98 9.05 8.16
CA SER A 139 -20.98 9.69 9.02
C SER A 139 -21.90 10.68 8.28
N ASN A 140 -21.48 11.16 7.11
CA ASN A 140 -22.22 12.11 6.28
C ASN A 140 -22.98 11.43 5.12
N GLY A 141 -22.97 10.09 5.06
CA GLY A 141 -23.59 9.31 3.99
C GLY A 141 -22.56 8.59 3.10
N PRO A 142 -23.03 7.93 2.02
CA PRO A 142 -22.17 7.17 1.13
C PRO A 142 -21.25 8.10 0.33
N ILE A 143 -20.00 7.66 0.13
CA ILE A 143 -19.03 8.37 -0.70
C ILE A 143 -19.53 8.42 -2.14
N SER A 144 -19.59 9.62 -2.72
CA SER A 144 -19.90 9.81 -4.13
C SER A 144 -18.76 10.57 -4.82
N GLY A 145 -18.03 9.88 -5.69
CA GLY A 145 -16.84 10.42 -6.35
C GLY A 145 -15.79 9.36 -6.63
N THR A 146 -14.55 9.58 -6.20
CA THR A 146 -13.41 8.68 -6.47
C THR A 146 -12.67 8.31 -5.19
N MET A 147 -12.18 7.07 -5.11
CA MET A 147 -11.30 6.61 -4.04
C MET A 147 -9.99 6.08 -4.62
N GLU A 148 -8.88 6.75 -4.33
CA GLU A 148 -7.54 6.26 -4.65
C GLU A 148 -7.10 5.30 -3.55
N VAL A 149 -6.82 4.05 -3.92
CA VAL A 149 -6.36 3.03 -2.96
C VAL A 149 -4.87 2.83 -3.19
N GLU A 150 -4.07 3.18 -2.19
CA GLU A 150 -2.63 2.98 -2.19
C GLU A 150 -2.25 1.83 -1.27
N VAL A 151 -1.31 0.99 -1.71
CA VAL A 151 -0.58 0.04 -0.86
C VAL A 151 0.82 0.61 -0.63
N PRO A 152 1.01 1.49 0.38
CA PRO A 152 2.24 2.27 0.50
C PRO A 152 3.45 1.38 0.76
N PHE A 153 4.63 1.85 0.35
CA PHE A 153 5.88 1.27 0.82
C PHE A 153 6.05 1.58 2.32
N LEU A 154 6.47 0.58 3.08
CA LEU A 154 6.81 0.69 4.50
C LEU A 154 7.98 -0.25 4.79
N SER A 155 8.93 0.19 5.60
CA SER A 155 9.98 -0.70 6.09
C SER A 155 9.44 -1.71 7.11
N ASN A 156 10.24 -2.74 7.42
CA ASN A 156 9.93 -3.67 8.50
C ASN A 156 9.75 -2.96 9.85
N ALA A 157 10.48 -1.87 10.09
CA ALA A 157 10.41 -1.10 11.33
C ALA A 157 9.11 -0.29 11.43
N ASP A 158 8.69 0.34 10.34
CA ASP A 158 7.42 1.07 10.30
C ASP A 158 6.25 0.11 10.50
N MET A 159 6.28 -1.02 9.79
CA MET A 159 5.21 -2.01 9.90
C MET A 159 5.16 -2.65 11.29
N ALA A 160 6.30 -2.89 11.94
CA ALA A 160 6.33 -3.35 13.33
C ALA A 160 5.67 -2.33 14.28
N THR A 161 5.85 -1.04 14.02
CA THR A 161 5.18 0.04 14.77
C THR A 161 3.67 0.02 14.54
N ILE A 162 3.23 -0.17 13.30
CA ILE A 162 1.80 -0.27 12.95
C ILE A 162 1.15 -1.51 13.58
N ALA A 163 1.82 -2.65 13.50
CA ALA A 163 1.41 -3.92 14.12
C ALA A 163 1.31 -3.81 15.65
N ALA A 164 2.08 -2.92 16.27
CA ALA A 164 1.98 -2.61 17.71
C ALA A 164 0.77 -1.70 18.07
N ASN A 165 -0.26 -1.65 17.22
CA ASN A 165 -1.50 -0.87 17.38
C ASN A 165 -1.33 0.66 17.23
N ALA A 166 -0.57 1.10 16.22
CA ALA A 166 -0.49 2.52 15.87
C ALA A 166 -1.88 3.12 15.57
N ASP A 167 -2.11 4.39 15.89
CA ASP A 167 -3.31 5.10 15.46
C ASP A 167 -3.20 5.57 14.00
N ASP A 168 -4.31 6.02 13.42
CA ASP A 168 -4.38 6.46 12.03
C ASP A 168 -3.46 7.67 11.74
N ALA A 169 -3.23 8.53 12.74
CA ALA A 169 -2.32 9.66 12.61
C ALA A 169 -0.86 9.19 12.49
N THR A 170 -0.45 8.23 13.32
CA THR A 170 0.87 7.61 13.26
C THR A 170 1.07 6.85 11.95
N ILE A 171 0.06 6.11 11.48
CA ILE A 171 0.12 5.43 10.18
C ILE A 171 0.40 6.43 9.06
N ARG A 172 -0.36 7.53 9.00
CA ARG A 172 -0.16 8.57 7.98
C ARG A 172 1.22 9.19 8.08
N GLN A 173 1.67 9.53 9.29
CA GLN A 173 3.02 10.06 9.50
C GLN A 173 4.10 9.11 8.97
N LEU A 174 3.95 7.80 9.18
CA LEU A 174 4.91 6.81 8.68
C LEU A 174 4.92 6.74 7.15
N VAL A 175 3.75 6.76 6.52
CA VAL A 175 3.59 6.77 5.06
C VAL A 175 4.13 8.06 4.44
N ASP A 176 3.94 9.20 5.11
CA ASP A 176 4.37 10.53 4.63
C ASP A 176 5.91 10.68 4.53
N GLN A 177 6.66 9.75 5.09
CA GLN A 177 8.12 9.67 4.92
C GLN A 177 8.53 9.17 3.54
N TYR A 178 7.61 8.55 2.79
CA TYR A 178 7.88 7.94 1.49
C TYR A 178 7.18 8.70 0.36
N PRO A 179 7.85 8.91 -0.79
CA PRO A 179 7.22 9.53 -1.95
C PRO A 179 5.96 8.79 -2.38
N GLU A 180 5.02 9.51 -3.00
CA GLU A 180 3.93 8.87 -3.75
C GLU A 180 4.50 8.07 -4.92
N ASP A 181 3.99 6.86 -5.10
CA ASP A 181 4.42 5.95 -6.16
C ASP A 181 3.19 5.38 -6.87
N ALA A 182 3.05 5.69 -8.16
CA ALA A 182 1.95 5.19 -8.97
C ALA A 182 1.98 3.65 -9.10
N GLY A 183 3.14 3.00 -8.95
CA GLY A 183 3.29 1.55 -8.89
C GLY A 183 2.77 0.92 -7.59
N ARG A 184 2.35 1.75 -6.62
CA ARG A 184 1.71 1.37 -5.35
C ARG A 184 0.19 1.59 -5.39
N ILE A 185 -0.33 2.16 -6.47
CA ILE A 185 -1.77 2.31 -6.73
C ILE A 185 -2.17 1.26 -7.76
N PRO A 186 -3.12 0.36 -7.46
CA PRO A 186 -3.57 -0.64 -8.42
C PRO A 186 -4.01 0.01 -9.74
N ASP A 187 -3.34 -0.38 -10.83
CA ASP A 187 -3.52 0.18 -12.17
C ASP A 187 -3.24 1.70 -12.31
N GLY A 188 -2.66 2.34 -11.29
CA GLY A 188 -2.38 3.77 -11.26
C GLY A 188 -3.62 4.66 -11.34
N ARG A 189 -4.82 4.15 -11.00
CA ARG A 189 -6.09 4.85 -11.18
C ARG A 189 -7.02 4.70 -9.96
N PRO A 190 -7.79 5.74 -9.62
CA PRO A 190 -8.75 5.66 -8.52
C PRO A 190 -9.99 4.83 -8.91
N VAL A 191 -10.65 4.28 -7.90
CA VAL A 191 -11.95 3.60 -7.99
C VAL A 191 -13.07 4.64 -8.12
N SER A 192 -13.94 4.46 -9.10
CA SER A 192 -15.18 5.23 -9.25
C SER A 192 -16.24 4.73 -8.27
N LEU A 193 -16.80 5.64 -7.46
CA LEU A 193 -17.85 5.40 -6.48
C LEU A 193 -19.07 6.24 -6.81
N LEU A 194 -19.91 5.76 -7.73
CA LEU A 194 -21.13 6.45 -8.17
C LEU A 194 -22.36 5.59 -7.93
N ALA A 195 -23.51 6.20 -7.70
CA ALA A 195 -24.76 5.46 -7.50
C ALA A 195 -25.20 4.67 -8.74
N SER A 196 -24.74 5.09 -9.94
CA SER A 196 -25.00 4.44 -11.22
C SER A 196 -24.06 3.26 -11.53
N ASN A 197 -22.97 3.11 -10.77
CA ASN A 197 -22.04 2.00 -10.97
C ASN A 197 -22.70 0.67 -10.55
N PRO A 198 -22.25 -0.46 -11.11
CA PRO A 198 -22.70 -1.77 -10.65
C PRO A 198 -22.35 -1.99 -9.18
N ALA A 199 -23.16 -2.80 -8.49
CA ALA A 199 -22.78 -3.30 -7.18
C ALA A 199 -21.48 -4.10 -7.31
N PRO A 200 -20.49 -3.89 -6.42
CA PRO A 200 -19.26 -4.68 -6.44
C PRO A 200 -19.59 -6.16 -6.14
N PRO A 201 -18.73 -7.09 -6.57
CA PRO A 201 -18.87 -8.47 -6.14
C PRO A 201 -18.71 -8.57 -4.60
N ALA A 202 -19.25 -9.63 -3.99
CA ALA A 202 -19.11 -9.83 -2.55
C ALA A 202 -17.67 -10.16 -2.11
N SER A 203 -16.83 -10.59 -3.07
CA SER A 203 -15.46 -11.04 -2.87
C SER A 203 -14.68 -10.82 -4.16
N CYS A 204 -13.38 -10.58 -4.05
CA CYS A 204 -12.45 -10.54 -5.18
C CYS A 204 -11.71 -11.87 -5.40
N ARG A 205 -12.03 -12.92 -4.64
CA ARG A 205 -11.53 -14.28 -4.87
C ARG A 205 -12.02 -14.84 -6.20
N ASP A 206 -11.36 -15.91 -6.65
CA ASP A 206 -11.73 -16.68 -7.84
C ASP A 206 -11.86 -15.85 -9.14
N GLY A 207 -11.16 -14.71 -9.20
CA GLY A 207 -11.12 -13.84 -10.39
C GLY A 207 -12.35 -12.94 -10.55
N ALA A 208 -13.15 -12.74 -9.50
CA ALA A 208 -14.30 -11.85 -9.53
C ALA A 208 -13.92 -10.35 -9.69
N CYS A 209 -12.68 -9.99 -9.34
CA CYS A 209 -12.10 -8.68 -9.58
C CYS A 209 -10.85 -8.79 -10.47
N PRO A 210 -10.54 -7.76 -11.27
CA PRO A 210 -9.23 -7.68 -11.91
C PRO A 210 -8.13 -7.51 -10.85
N CYS A 211 -6.95 -8.07 -11.14
CA CYS A 211 -5.78 -8.06 -10.26
C CYS A 211 -4.63 -7.30 -10.93
N TYR A 212 -3.89 -6.52 -10.13
CA TYR A 212 -2.83 -5.63 -10.59
C TYR A 212 -1.54 -5.89 -9.83
N PRO A 213 -0.38 -5.91 -10.51
CA PRO A 213 0.90 -5.98 -9.84
C PRO A 213 1.18 -4.69 -9.07
N ILE A 214 1.79 -4.83 -7.89
CA ILE A 214 2.20 -3.72 -7.02
C ILE A 214 3.67 -3.92 -6.63
N GLY A 215 4.43 -2.82 -6.62
CA GLY A 215 5.83 -2.80 -6.14
C GLY A 215 6.80 -3.58 -7.05
N LEU A 216 6.66 -3.40 -8.37
CA LEU A 216 7.53 -4.02 -9.39
C LEU A 216 8.98 -3.55 -9.29
#